data_AF-I9KB94-F1
#
_entry.id   AF-I9KB94-F1
#
_cell.length_a   1.000
_cell.length_b   1.000
_cell.length_c   1.000
_cell.angle_alpha   90.00
_cell.angle_beta   90.00
_cell.angle_gamma   90.00
#
_symmetry.space_group_name_H-M   'P 1'
#
loop_
_entity.id
_entity.type
_entity.pdbx_description
1 polymer ?
#
loop_
_entity_poly.entity_id
_entity_poly.type
_entity_poly.pdbx_seq_one_letter_code
_entity_poly.pdbx_strand_id
1 'polypeptide(L)'
;MRTVQAPLDRAAAIADATIYRHDPDHRVRSGGGGSGRLVGVLTPAAYAARHPDDRAYVHAECLLEAGPDAVLTARVRWLQITTREQQVLRSGDASGGARAASDADADDQAEFLPHEVDEAVTVADLLAARPGPMAHPPGGGWPRGWLPHLSAPRPDPWEPAREATGGPGATRSGAHTVQLSAPSGRRVRTVDHGGGAAPTRITWDTWFARAELRLSAGLYPGPRPLLRLRAELVNTSGWPPLADEAGERIPAGWAARTPRGQALRHALIGAHVILGTDQGRFVSLSAPPDWAREVARDCVNDGLWPAVVGGSGGDHTAVLIAPVRIPDDPDRGPPIPGRDGTVRAAS
;
A
#
# COMPACT_ATOMS: atom_id res chain seq x y z
N MET A 1 -18.78 9.93 22.40
CA MET A 1 -17.87 9.68 21.25
C MET A 1 -16.90 8.59 21.67
N ARG A 2 -16.90 7.43 21.01
CA ARG A 2 -15.86 6.42 21.27
C ARG A 2 -14.57 6.87 20.59
N THR A 3 -13.43 6.72 21.25
CA THR A 3 -12.13 7.04 20.65
C THR A 3 -11.74 5.93 19.66
N VAL A 4 -11.62 6.26 18.38
CA VAL A 4 -11.23 5.32 17.30
C VAL A 4 -9.74 4.98 17.26
N GLN A 5 -8.92 5.78 17.95
CA GLN A 5 -7.46 5.67 17.89
C GLN A 5 -6.93 4.32 18.36
N ALA A 6 -7.39 3.81 19.51
CA ALA A 6 -6.88 2.54 20.04
C ALA A 6 -7.17 1.33 19.12
N PRO A 7 -8.39 1.18 18.56
CA PRO A 7 -8.63 0.19 17.50
C PRO A 7 -7.74 0.36 16.25
N LEU A 8 -7.54 1.60 15.78
CA LEU A 8 -6.65 1.88 14.64
C LEU A 8 -5.20 1.48 14.93
N ASP A 9 -4.69 1.82 16.11
CA ASP A 9 -3.32 1.50 16.52
C ASP A 9 -3.13 -0.02 16.70
N ARG A 10 -4.15 -0.72 17.19
CA ARG A 10 -4.14 -2.19 17.24
C ARG A 10 -4.05 -2.80 15.84
N ALA A 11 -4.87 -2.33 14.91
CA ALA A 11 -4.83 -2.76 13.52
C ALA A 11 -3.49 -2.43 12.85
N ALA A 12 -2.90 -1.26 13.15
CA ALA A 12 -1.58 -0.87 12.67
C ALA A 12 -0.47 -1.79 13.21
N ALA A 13 -0.54 -2.18 14.48
CA ALA A 13 0.41 -3.14 15.07
C ALA A 13 0.31 -4.53 14.43
N ILE A 14 -0.92 -5.01 14.16
CA ILE A 14 -1.14 -6.26 13.40
C ILE A 14 -0.54 -6.14 11.99
N ALA A 15 -0.80 -5.04 11.30
CA ALA A 15 -0.26 -4.78 9.97
C ALA A 15 1.27 -4.77 9.97
N ASP A 16 1.90 -4.13 10.97
CA ASP A 16 3.34 -4.13 11.11
C ASP A 16 3.87 -5.56 11.26
N ALA A 17 3.27 -6.35 12.15
CA ALA A 17 3.67 -7.72 12.42
C ALA A 17 3.34 -8.72 11.29
N THR A 18 2.52 -8.38 10.28
CA THR A 18 2.09 -9.30 9.22
C THR A 18 2.52 -8.86 7.83
N ILE A 19 2.34 -7.58 7.50
CA ILE A 19 2.62 -6.99 6.17
C ILE A 19 4.08 -6.53 6.11
N TYR A 20 4.56 -5.87 7.18
CA TYR A 20 5.93 -5.35 7.25
C TYR A 20 6.90 -6.31 7.97
N ARG A 21 6.47 -7.56 8.25
CA ARG A 21 7.31 -8.61 8.87
C ARG A 21 8.64 -8.83 8.14
N HIS A 22 8.75 -8.40 6.89
CA HIS A 22 9.90 -8.62 6.02
C HIS A 22 10.78 -7.39 5.69
N ASP A 23 10.66 -6.22 6.35
CA ASP A 23 11.68 -5.13 6.26
C ASP A 23 11.57 -4.10 7.41
N PRO A 24 12.65 -3.55 8.03
CA PRO A 24 13.92 -3.11 7.41
C PRO A 24 15.26 -3.44 8.15
N ASP A 25 15.27 -4.23 9.24
CA ASP A 25 16.52 -4.58 9.95
C ASP A 25 17.15 -5.91 9.49
N HIS A 26 16.46 -6.66 8.63
CA HIS A 26 17.06 -7.82 7.98
C HIS A 26 17.93 -7.35 6.83
N ARG A 27 19.17 -6.98 7.17
CA ARG A 27 20.29 -6.90 6.23
C ARG A 27 20.22 -8.12 5.31
N VAL A 28 19.84 -7.91 4.05
CA VAL A 28 19.96 -8.95 3.03
C VAL A 28 21.46 -9.16 2.82
N ARG A 29 22.05 -10.08 3.60
CA ARG A 29 23.44 -10.49 3.42
C ARG A 29 23.56 -11.10 2.04
N SER A 30 24.45 -10.54 1.23
CA SER A 30 24.92 -11.12 -0.02
C SER A 30 25.36 -12.57 0.23
N GLY A 31 24.58 -13.54 -0.26
CA GLY A 31 24.95 -14.96 -0.21
C GLY A 31 23.85 -15.98 0.08
N GLY A 32 22.62 -15.57 0.45
CA GLY A 32 21.51 -16.50 0.69
C GLY A 32 20.38 -16.33 -0.32
N GLY A 33 20.16 -17.31 -1.20
CA GLY A 33 19.12 -17.32 -2.24
C GLY A 33 17.69 -17.40 -1.70
N GLY A 34 17.20 -16.30 -1.12
CA GLY A 34 15.80 -16.11 -0.77
C GLY A 34 15.38 -14.67 -1.04
N SER A 35 14.98 -14.36 -2.27
CA SER A 35 14.31 -13.09 -2.57
C SER A 35 12.94 -13.10 -1.87
N GLY A 36 12.85 -12.58 -0.65
CA GLY A 36 11.58 -12.31 0.02
C GLY A 36 10.74 -11.41 -0.87
N ARG A 37 9.66 -11.95 -1.44
CA ARG A 37 8.85 -11.24 -2.43
C ARG A 37 8.07 -10.13 -1.71
N LEU A 38 8.30 -8.87 -2.08
CA LEU A 38 7.53 -7.74 -1.56
C LEU A 38 6.03 -7.97 -1.75
N VAL A 39 5.25 -7.69 -0.70
CA VAL A 39 3.80 -7.89 -0.65
C VAL A 39 3.08 -6.56 -0.85
N GLY A 40 1.86 -6.59 -1.42
CA GLY A 40 1.01 -5.40 -1.52
C GLY A 40 1.62 -4.27 -2.35
N VAL A 41 2.39 -4.62 -3.38
CA VAL A 41 3.03 -3.65 -4.27
C VAL A 41 2.01 -3.12 -5.27
N LEU A 42 1.85 -1.80 -5.33
CA LEU A 42 1.11 -1.08 -6.37
C LEU A 42 2.10 -0.29 -7.22
N THR A 43 2.43 -0.77 -8.42
CA THR A 43 3.30 -0.08 -9.38
C THR A 43 2.51 0.99 -10.15
N PRO A 44 3.18 1.91 -10.87
CA PRO A 44 2.49 2.85 -11.75
C PRO A 44 1.60 2.16 -12.80
N ALA A 45 0.45 2.76 -13.12
CA ALA A 45 -0.53 2.18 -14.03
C ALA A 45 0.03 1.85 -15.43
N ALA A 46 0.86 2.72 -16.00
CA ALA A 46 1.43 2.47 -17.32
C ALA A 46 2.47 1.34 -17.32
N TYR A 47 3.16 1.11 -16.20
CA TYR A 47 4.04 -0.06 -16.03
C TYR A 47 3.19 -1.34 -15.89
N ALA A 48 2.22 -1.36 -14.97
CA ALA A 48 1.37 -2.55 -14.76
C ALA A 48 0.63 -3.00 -16.03
N ALA A 49 0.23 -2.07 -16.90
CA ALA A 49 -0.40 -2.39 -18.18
C ALA A 49 0.47 -3.24 -19.13
N ARG A 50 1.80 -3.22 -18.95
CA ARG A 50 2.78 -3.99 -19.74
C ARG A 50 3.35 -5.20 -19.00
N HIS A 51 3.08 -5.32 -17.69
CA HIS A 51 3.67 -6.30 -16.81
C HIS A 51 2.57 -7.03 -16.03
N PRO A 52 2.02 -8.15 -16.58
CA PRO A 52 0.83 -8.81 -16.03
C PRO A 52 0.96 -9.26 -14.57
N ASP A 53 2.18 -9.52 -14.09
CA ASP A 53 2.42 -9.94 -12.70
C ASP A 53 2.41 -8.78 -11.69
N ASP A 54 2.43 -7.54 -12.18
CA ASP A 54 2.39 -6.33 -11.37
C ASP A 54 1.02 -5.64 -11.50
N ARG A 55 0.62 -4.89 -10.47
CA ARG A 55 -0.71 -4.31 -10.35
C ARG A 55 -0.59 -2.84 -9.94
N ALA A 56 -1.48 -1.99 -10.42
CA ALA A 56 -1.53 -0.57 -10.04
C ALA A 56 -2.75 -0.23 -9.17
N TYR A 57 -3.58 -1.22 -8.89
CA TYR A 57 -4.90 -1.05 -8.29
C TYR A 57 -5.22 -2.23 -7.38
N VAL A 58 -5.88 -1.98 -6.26
CA VAL A 58 -6.47 -2.98 -5.37
C VAL A 58 -7.86 -2.53 -4.92
N HIS A 59 -8.66 -3.49 -4.49
CA HIS A 59 -10.02 -3.23 -4.04
C HIS A 59 -10.44 -4.18 -2.92
N ALA A 60 -11.17 -3.66 -1.95
CA ALA A 60 -11.90 -4.46 -1.00
C ALA A 60 -13.30 -3.90 -0.72
N GLU A 61 -14.21 -4.80 -0.38
CA GLU A 61 -15.52 -4.50 0.18
C GLU A 61 -15.59 -5.03 1.61
N CYS A 62 -16.14 -4.23 2.51
CA CYS A 62 -16.40 -4.65 3.89
C CYS A 62 -17.80 -4.18 4.32
N LEU A 63 -18.29 -4.78 5.40
CA LEU A 63 -19.64 -4.54 5.90
C LEU A 63 -19.59 -3.79 7.23
N LEU A 64 -20.42 -2.76 7.35
CA LEU A 64 -20.53 -1.92 8.54
C LEU A 64 -22.00 -1.79 8.94
N GLU A 65 -22.32 -2.11 10.20
CA GLU A 65 -23.59 -1.76 10.80
C GLU A 65 -23.44 -0.43 11.54
N ALA A 66 -23.95 0.65 10.93
CA ALA A 66 -23.84 2.01 11.45
C ALA A 66 -24.96 2.91 10.91
N GLY A 67 -25.28 3.97 11.65
CA GLY A 67 -26.17 5.04 11.20
C GLY A 67 -25.46 6.07 10.32
N PRO A 68 -26.20 7.00 9.68
CA PRO A 68 -25.64 8.03 8.81
C PRO A 68 -24.70 9.01 9.52
N ASP A 69 -24.90 9.23 10.82
CA ASP A 69 -24.09 10.17 11.62
C ASP A 69 -22.76 9.57 12.10
N ALA A 70 -22.50 8.28 11.84
CA ALA A 70 -21.25 7.64 12.19
C ALA A 70 -20.08 8.23 11.39
N VAL A 71 -18.95 8.44 12.05
CA VAL A 71 -17.71 8.92 11.45
C VAL A 71 -16.77 7.74 11.23
N LEU A 72 -16.35 7.57 9.98
CA LEU A 72 -15.33 6.63 9.59
C LEU A 72 -13.99 7.34 9.47
N THR A 73 -12.98 6.83 10.18
CA THR A 73 -11.58 7.21 9.99
C THR A 73 -10.92 6.17 9.10
N ALA A 74 -10.44 6.61 7.93
CA ALA A 74 -9.67 5.82 7.01
C ALA A 74 -8.18 6.17 7.15
N ARG A 75 -7.37 5.17 7.50
CA ARG A 75 -5.91 5.26 7.59
C ARG A 75 -5.30 4.45 6.46
N VAL A 76 -4.55 5.08 5.57
CA VAL A 76 -3.79 4.40 4.51
C VAL A 76 -2.33 4.38 4.89
N ARG A 77 -1.70 3.20 4.81
CA ARG A 77 -0.29 3.01 5.14
C ARG A 77 0.42 2.31 4.00
N TRP A 78 1.63 2.76 3.69
CA TRP A 78 2.49 2.13 2.69
C TRP A 78 3.96 2.44 2.97
N LEU A 79 4.84 1.72 2.29
CA LEU A 79 6.28 1.95 2.27
C LEU A 79 6.68 2.54 0.92
N GLN A 80 7.57 3.53 0.96
CA GLN A 80 8.30 4.08 -0.19
C GLN A 80 9.72 3.52 -0.15
N ILE A 81 10.22 3.00 -1.26
CA ILE A 81 11.62 2.55 -1.35
C ILE A 81 12.58 3.75 -1.31
N THR A 82 13.69 3.61 -0.60
CA THR A 82 14.83 4.52 -0.62
C THR A 82 16.10 3.73 -0.93
N THR A 83 17.03 4.32 -1.67
CA THR A 83 18.34 3.68 -1.92
C THR A 83 19.39 4.33 -1.05
N ARG A 84 20.18 3.51 -0.34
CA ARG A 84 21.32 3.96 0.43
C ARG A 84 22.62 3.67 -0.31
N GLU A 85 23.36 4.73 -0.64
CA GLU A 85 24.69 4.64 -1.25
C GLU A 85 25.75 5.07 -0.23
N GLN A 86 26.88 4.35 -0.16
CA GLN A 86 28.02 4.73 0.67
C GLN A 86 29.26 5.00 -0.18
N GLN A 87 29.93 6.11 0.12
CA GLN A 87 31.16 6.51 -0.57
C GLN A 87 32.21 6.95 0.45
N VAL A 88 33.37 6.30 0.44
CA VAL A 88 34.54 6.71 1.25
C VAL A 88 35.22 7.90 0.58
N LEU A 89 35.31 9.04 1.28
CA LEU A 89 35.91 10.27 0.79
C LEU A 89 37.43 10.22 0.98
N ARG A 90 38.14 9.60 0.03
CA ARG A 90 39.62 9.64 0.02
C ARG A 90 40.10 11.03 -0.36
N SER A 91 41.04 11.59 0.41
CA SER A 91 41.74 12.82 0.05
C SER A 91 42.53 12.59 -1.25
N GLY A 92 42.21 13.30 -2.33
CA GLY A 92 42.98 13.23 -3.56
C GLY A 92 44.27 14.05 -3.43
N ASP A 93 45.41 13.44 -3.75
CA ASP A 93 46.65 14.19 -3.97
C ASP A 93 46.43 15.21 -5.10
N ALA A 94 46.84 16.45 -4.85
CA ALA A 94 46.79 17.54 -5.82
C ALA A 94 47.84 17.33 -6.93
N SER A 95 47.64 16.35 -7.81
CA SER A 95 48.32 16.31 -9.11
C SER A 95 47.42 15.64 -10.16
N GLY A 96 47.36 16.29 -11.32
CA GLY A 96 46.29 16.13 -12.30
C GLY A 96 46.07 14.72 -12.86
N GLY A 97 44.81 14.41 -13.11
CA GLY A 97 44.39 13.24 -13.86
C GLY A 97 42.93 12.92 -13.62
N ALA A 98 42.03 13.56 -14.36
CA ALA A 98 40.60 13.26 -14.36
C ALA A 98 40.35 11.83 -14.87
N ARG A 99 40.44 10.85 -13.96
CA ARG A 99 39.81 9.53 -14.02
C ARG A 99 39.47 9.10 -12.59
N ALA A 100 38.37 9.62 -12.06
CA ALA A 100 37.72 9.06 -10.89
C ALA A 100 37.14 7.69 -11.25
N ALA A 101 38.00 6.66 -11.29
CA ALA A 101 37.61 5.28 -11.49
C ALA A 101 37.45 4.61 -10.12
N SER A 102 36.17 4.39 -9.78
CA SER A 102 35.61 3.24 -9.06
C SER A 102 36.46 2.55 -7.99
N ASP A 103 36.22 2.94 -6.73
CA ASP A 103 36.20 2.03 -5.58
C ASP A 103 34.91 2.33 -4.79
N ALA A 104 33.78 2.40 -5.51
CA ALA A 104 32.48 2.38 -4.85
C ALA A 104 32.21 0.93 -4.47
N ASP A 105 32.61 0.52 -3.26
CA ASP A 105 31.88 -0.52 -2.53
C ASP A 105 30.49 0.05 -2.20
N ALA A 106 29.67 0.20 -3.25
CA ALA A 106 28.29 0.62 -3.14
C ALA A 106 27.54 -0.57 -2.55
N ASP A 107 27.47 -0.58 -1.22
CA ASP A 107 26.50 -1.39 -0.49
C ASP A 107 25.11 -0.80 -0.76
N ASP A 108 24.60 -1.04 -1.98
CA ASP A 108 23.32 -0.55 -2.48
C ASP A 108 22.19 -1.32 -1.81
N GLN A 109 21.86 -0.89 -0.59
CA GLN A 109 20.76 -1.43 0.18
C GLN A 109 19.49 -0.65 -0.13
N ALA A 110 18.43 -1.38 -0.43
CA ALA A 110 17.08 -0.82 -0.44
C ALA A 110 16.61 -0.74 1.02
N GLU A 111 16.23 0.46 1.45
CA GLU A 111 15.51 0.67 2.71
C GLU A 111 14.09 1.14 2.40
N PHE A 112 13.22 1.18 3.42
CA PHE A 112 11.81 1.51 3.27
C PHE A 112 11.39 2.62 4.21
N LEU A 113 10.81 3.67 3.66
CA LEU A 113 10.27 4.81 4.40
C LEU A 113 8.76 4.65 4.56
N PRO A 114 8.24 4.61 5.79
CA PRO A 114 6.81 4.50 6.03
C PRO A 114 6.10 5.83 5.76
N HIS A 115 4.92 5.72 5.18
CA HIS A 115 3.96 6.80 5.00
C HIS A 115 2.61 6.39 5.57
N GLU A 116 1.91 7.38 6.14
CA GLU A 116 0.60 7.22 6.74
C GLU A 116 -0.23 8.47 6.47
N VAL A 117 -1.49 8.28 6.07
CA VAL A 117 -2.46 9.36 5.85
C VAL A 117 -3.78 8.95 6.48
N ASP A 118 -4.31 9.82 7.33
CA ASP A 118 -5.61 9.67 7.97
C ASP A 118 -6.62 10.65 7.37
N GLU A 119 -7.83 10.16 7.13
CA GLU A 119 -8.97 10.95 6.68
C GLU A 119 -10.22 10.56 7.48
N ALA A 120 -10.99 11.55 7.93
CA ALA A 120 -12.30 11.31 8.56
C ALA A 120 -13.43 11.69 7.60
N VAL A 121 -14.44 10.82 7.46
CA VAL A 121 -15.61 11.03 6.60
C VAL A 121 -16.86 10.48 7.27
N THR A 122 -17.99 11.18 7.15
CA THR A 122 -19.25 10.66 7.69
C THR A 122 -19.86 9.59 6.77
N VAL A 123 -20.63 8.67 7.33
CA VAL A 123 -21.41 7.71 6.54
C VAL A 123 -22.40 8.45 5.63
N ALA A 124 -23.01 9.54 6.11
CA ALA A 124 -23.88 10.39 5.30
C ALA A 124 -23.17 10.93 4.06
N ASP A 125 -21.95 11.44 4.19
CA ASP A 125 -21.15 11.96 3.06
C ASP A 125 -20.79 10.85 2.06
N LEU A 126 -20.38 9.68 2.56
CA LEU A 126 -20.10 8.51 1.72
C LEU A 126 -21.34 8.02 0.96
N LEU A 127 -22.52 8.09 1.58
CA LEU A 127 -23.79 7.73 0.95
C LEU A 127 -24.32 8.82 0.03
N ALA A 128 -24.02 10.10 0.28
CA ALA A 128 -24.40 11.24 -0.55
C ALA A 128 -23.55 11.31 -1.81
N ALA A 129 -22.31 10.82 -1.73
CA ALA A 129 -21.47 10.54 -2.88
C ALA A 129 -22.02 9.38 -3.75
N ARG A 130 -23.34 9.19 -3.91
CA ARG A 130 -23.88 8.10 -4.75
C ARG A 130 -23.33 8.19 -6.17
N PRO A 131 -23.00 7.05 -6.81
CA PRO A 131 -22.83 7.05 -8.25
C PRO A 131 -24.15 7.48 -8.92
N GLY A 132 -24.08 8.46 -9.83
CA GLY A 132 -25.24 8.84 -10.62
C GLY A 132 -25.75 7.68 -11.49
N PRO A 133 -27.03 7.67 -11.90
CA PRO A 133 -27.54 6.70 -12.87
C PRO A 133 -26.74 6.83 -14.17
N MET A 134 -26.32 5.69 -14.73
CA MET A 134 -25.55 5.64 -15.97
C MET A 134 -26.27 6.40 -17.09
N ALA A 135 -25.60 7.38 -17.71
CA ALA A 135 -26.02 7.88 -19.00
C ALA A 135 -25.94 6.73 -20.01
N HIS A 136 -26.97 6.54 -20.83
CA HIS A 136 -26.98 5.54 -21.89
C HIS A 136 -25.71 5.66 -22.76
N PRO A 137 -25.09 4.54 -23.18
CA PRO A 137 -23.99 4.59 -24.13
C PRO A 137 -24.46 5.23 -25.44
N PRO A 138 -23.62 6.03 -26.13
CA PRO A 138 -23.93 6.47 -27.49
C PRO A 138 -24.21 5.24 -28.36
N GLY A 139 -25.26 5.31 -29.18
CA GLY A 139 -25.89 4.18 -29.87
C GLY A 139 -24.92 3.25 -30.58
N GLY A 140 -24.54 2.17 -29.89
CA GLY A 140 -23.63 1.13 -30.35
C GLY A 140 -23.21 0.30 -29.15
N GLY A 141 -23.92 -0.81 -28.91
CA GLY A 141 -23.80 -1.61 -27.68
C GLY A 141 -22.36 -2.02 -27.31
N TRP A 142 -22.14 -2.24 -26.01
CA TRP A 142 -20.84 -2.61 -25.44
C TRP A 142 -20.38 -4.02 -25.90
N PRO A 143 -19.11 -4.21 -26.30
CA PRO A 143 -18.54 -5.55 -26.45
C PRO A 143 -18.21 -6.16 -25.08
N ARG A 144 -18.47 -7.47 -24.95
CA ARG A 144 -18.09 -8.32 -23.80
C ARG A 144 -16.56 -8.43 -23.75
N GLY A 145 -15.89 -7.81 -22.76
CA GLY A 145 -14.42 -7.93 -22.62
C GLY A 145 -13.75 -6.86 -21.76
N TRP A 146 -14.30 -6.55 -20.58
CA TRP A 146 -13.93 -5.35 -19.83
C TRP A 146 -12.88 -5.52 -18.70
N LEU A 147 -12.09 -6.61 -18.64
CA LEU A 147 -11.01 -6.77 -17.64
C LEU A 147 -9.62 -6.43 -18.21
N PRO A 148 -8.77 -5.65 -17.53
CA PRO A 148 -7.32 -5.82 -17.61
C PRO A 148 -6.88 -6.92 -16.62
N HIS A 149 -6.59 -8.09 -17.18
CA HIS A 149 -5.79 -9.21 -16.67
C HIS A 149 -6.08 -9.77 -15.25
N LEU A 150 -6.69 -10.95 -15.24
CA LEU A 150 -6.64 -11.92 -14.13
C LEU A 150 -5.28 -12.63 -14.16
N SER A 151 -4.32 -12.23 -13.34
CA SER A 151 -3.02 -12.91 -13.24
C SER A 151 -3.00 -13.91 -12.08
N ALA A 152 -3.25 -15.18 -12.42
CA ALA A 152 -2.80 -16.45 -11.81
C ALA A 152 -3.95 -17.48 -11.66
N PRO A 153 -3.76 -18.75 -12.11
CA PRO A 153 -4.64 -19.86 -11.76
C PRO A 153 -4.66 -20.07 -10.24
N ARG A 154 -5.84 -20.16 -9.63
CA ARG A 154 -6.03 -20.30 -8.17
C ARG A 154 -6.26 -21.79 -7.80
N PRO A 155 -5.80 -22.26 -6.63
CA PRO A 155 -6.33 -23.49 -6.01
C PRO A 155 -7.74 -23.25 -5.44
N ASP A 156 -8.66 -24.17 -5.74
CA ASP A 156 -10.04 -24.29 -5.24
C ASP A 156 -10.08 -24.44 -3.70
N PRO A 157 -11.13 -24.01 -2.93
CA PRO A 157 -12.57 -23.93 -3.27
C PRO A 157 -13.25 -22.53 -3.25
N TRP A 158 -12.54 -21.42 -3.54
CA TRP A 158 -13.10 -20.06 -3.38
C TRP A 158 -13.02 -19.19 -4.66
N GLU A 159 -13.39 -19.76 -5.80
CA GLU A 159 -13.71 -18.96 -6.99
C GLU A 159 -14.98 -18.11 -6.74
N PRO A 160 -15.00 -16.83 -7.16
CA PRO A 160 -16.24 -16.09 -7.26
C PRO A 160 -17.14 -16.74 -8.33
N ALA A 161 -18.45 -16.79 -8.10
CA ALA A 161 -19.40 -17.37 -9.06
C ALA A 161 -19.48 -16.63 -10.42
N ARG A 162 -18.81 -15.47 -10.57
CA ARG A 162 -18.72 -14.68 -11.82
C ARG A 162 -17.44 -13.83 -11.92
N GLU A 163 -16.96 -13.62 -13.15
CA GLU A 163 -15.89 -12.69 -13.53
C GLU A 163 -16.25 -11.23 -13.18
N ALA A 164 -15.34 -10.51 -12.52
CA ALA A 164 -15.41 -9.05 -12.41
C ALA A 164 -15.07 -8.40 -13.76
N THR A 165 -15.44 -7.14 -14.02
CA THR A 165 -15.06 -6.38 -15.23
C THR A 165 -14.74 -4.92 -14.86
N GLY A 166 -13.60 -4.39 -15.34
CA GLY A 166 -13.33 -2.93 -15.50
C GLY A 166 -12.05 -2.36 -14.88
N GLY A 167 -11.14 -1.81 -15.71
CA GLY A 167 -9.99 -0.96 -15.35
C GLY A 167 -10.10 0.50 -15.86
N PRO A 168 -9.04 1.31 -15.82
CA PRO A 168 -8.98 2.55 -15.04
C PRO A 168 -9.38 3.83 -15.81
N GLY A 169 -9.76 4.86 -15.06
CA GLY A 169 -9.67 6.26 -15.53
C GLY A 169 -10.99 6.96 -15.82
N ALA A 170 -11.75 7.25 -14.78
CA ALA A 170 -12.47 8.53 -14.67
C ALA A 170 -12.61 8.83 -13.19
N THR A 171 -12.46 10.09 -12.81
CA THR A 171 -12.95 10.63 -11.54
C THR A 171 -14.39 10.14 -11.40
N ARG A 172 -14.66 9.15 -10.54
CA ARG A 172 -16.04 8.73 -10.29
C ARG A 172 -16.67 9.90 -9.55
N SER A 173 -17.49 10.68 -10.26
CA SER A 173 -18.38 11.65 -9.63
C SER A 173 -19.21 10.89 -8.60
N GLY A 174 -18.93 11.12 -7.31
CA GLY A 174 -19.50 10.33 -6.21
C GLY A 174 -18.56 9.29 -5.59
N ALA A 175 -17.31 9.62 -5.28
CA ALA A 175 -16.52 8.84 -4.32
C ALA A 175 -15.73 9.81 -3.45
N HIS A 176 -15.68 9.57 -2.14
CA HIS A 176 -14.81 10.32 -1.24
C HIS A 176 -13.37 9.93 -1.55
N THR A 177 -12.58 10.89 -2.03
CA THR A 177 -11.24 10.61 -2.56
C THR A 177 -10.18 11.24 -1.65
N VAL A 178 -9.31 10.41 -1.11
CA VAL A 178 -8.15 10.81 -0.30
C VAL A 178 -6.91 10.75 -1.18
N GLN A 179 -6.22 11.89 -1.29
CA GLN A 179 -4.99 12.01 -2.07
C GLN A 179 -3.79 11.58 -1.21
N LEU A 180 -2.95 10.71 -1.77
CA LEU A 180 -1.77 10.16 -1.12
C LEU A 180 -0.54 10.58 -1.89
N SER A 181 0.52 11.00 -1.21
CA SER A 181 1.77 11.38 -1.85
C SER A 181 2.98 11.03 -1.00
N ALA A 182 4.02 10.53 -1.65
CA ALA A 182 5.35 10.39 -1.10
C ALA A 182 6.31 11.27 -1.93
N PRO A 183 6.96 12.29 -1.35
CA PRO A 183 7.83 13.20 -2.10
C PRO A 183 9.14 12.52 -2.52
N SER A 184 9.73 12.99 -3.62
CA SER A 184 11.13 12.72 -3.95
C SER A 184 12.05 13.57 -3.08
N GLY A 185 13.24 13.06 -2.78
CA GLY A 185 14.21 13.77 -1.96
C GLY A 185 15.58 13.11 -1.97
N ARG A 186 16.59 13.87 -1.58
CA ARG A 186 17.95 13.41 -1.36
C ARG A 186 18.42 13.83 0.03
N ARG A 187 18.89 12.89 0.82
CA ARG A 187 19.51 13.14 2.13
C ARG A 187 20.96 12.71 2.08
N VAL A 188 21.86 13.52 2.62
CA VAL A 188 23.29 13.20 2.68
C VAL A 188 23.76 13.32 4.13
N ARG A 189 24.52 12.34 4.60
CA ARG A 189 25.21 12.36 5.90
C ARG A 189 26.67 11.98 5.72
N THR A 190 27.58 12.75 6.30
CA THR A 190 28.98 12.36 6.42
C THR A 190 29.20 11.75 7.79
N VAL A 191 29.88 10.60 7.85
CA VAL A 191 30.26 9.91 9.07
C VAL A 191 31.78 9.91 9.17
N ASP A 192 32.29 10.54 10.23
CA ASP A 192 33.71 10.53 10.57
C ASP A 192 34.02 9.29 11.43
N HIS A 193 34.96 8.47 11.00
CA HIS A 193 35.30 7.21 11.69
C HIS A 193 36.43 7.35 12.73
N GLY A 194 37.02 8.53 12.85
CA GLY A 194 38.18 8.78 13.72
C GLY A 194 39.46 8.06 13.25
N GLY A 195 40.56 8.25 13.98
CA GLY A 195 41.80 7.47 13.80
C GLY A 195 42.53 7.63 12.45
N GLY A 196 42.31 8.73 11.71
CA GLY A 196 42.89 8.95 10.39
C GLY A 196 42.19 8.18 9.24
N ALA A 197 41.10 7.48 9.54
CA ALA A 197 40.26 6.88 8.52
C ALA A 197 39.51 7.96 7.72
N ALA A 198 39.41 7.76 6.41
CA ALA A 198 38.67 8.65 5.52
C ALA A 198 37.17 8.69 5.90
N PRO A 199 36.53 9.87 5.92
CA PRO A 199 35.11 9.97 6.23
C PRO A 199 34.25 9.27 5.17
N THR A 200 33.11 8.73 5.57
CA THR A 200 32.15 8.10 4.65
C THR A 200 30.94 9.00 4.44
N ARG A 201 30.67 9.35 3.18
CA ARG A 201 29.41 9.96 2.76
C ARG A 201 28.36 8.87 2.54
N ILE A 202 27.21 9.03 3.16
CA ILE A 202 26.04 8.18 2.97
C ILE A 202 24.94 9.04 2.34
N THR A 203 24.41 8.59 1.21
CA THR A 203 23.33 9.26 0.47
C THR A 203 22.09 8.38 0.48
N TRP A 204 20.93 8.98 0.74
CA TRP A 204 19.63 8.36 0.58
C TRP A 204 18.83 9.11 -0.47
N ASP A 205 18.34 8.39 -1.47
CA ASP A 205 17.50 8.93 -2.54
C ASP A 205 16.10 8.31 -2.50
N THR A 206 15.09 9.17 -2.65
CA THR A 206 13.68 8.78 -2.75
C THR A 206 13.04 9.36 -4.00
N TRP A 207 12.01 8.70 -4.51
CA TRP A 207 11.31 9.09 -5.74
C TRP A 207 9.85 9.35 -5.48
N PHE A 208 9.29 10.30 -6.23
CA PHE A 208 7.91 10.72 -6.05
C PHE A 208 6.93 9.58 -6.36
N ALA A 209 5.98 9.34 -5.47
CA ALA A 209 4.82 8.49 -5.74
C ALA A 209 3.53 9.22 -5.37
N ARG A 210 2.47 8.99 -6.15
CA ARG A 210 1.11 9.47 -5.89
C ARG A 210 0.13 8.32 -5.97
N ALA A 211 -0.87 8.34 -5.10
CA ALA A 211 -1.97 7.41 -5.12
C ALA A 211 -3.26 8.07 -4.66
N GLU A 212 -4.37 7.35 -4.84
CA GLU A 212 -5.69 7.74 -4.37
C GLU A 212 -6.33 6.58 -3.63
N LEU A 213 -6.86 6.85 -2.44
CA LEU A 213 -7.88 6.01 -1.82
C LEU A 213 -9.25 6.57 -2.22
N ARG A 214 -10.10 5.75 -2.81
CA ARG A 214 -11.49 6.10 -3.15
C ARG A 214 -12.43 5.27 -2.29
N LEU A 215 -13.26 5.95 -1.52
CA LEU A 215 -14.25 5.37 -0.63
C LEU A 215 -15.66 5.62 -1.17
N SER A 216 -16.48 4.58 -1.12
CA SER A 216 -17.91 4.67 -1.44
C SER A 216 -18.71 3.75 -0.53
N ALA A 217 -19.97 4.08 -0.32
CA ALA A 217 -20.88 3.29 0.51
C ALA A 217 -22.21 3.05 -0.21
N GLY A 218 -22.75 1.85 -0.05
CA GLY A 218 -24.12 1.51 -0.44
C GLY A 218 -24.89 0.99 0.75
N LEU A 219 -26.15 1.41 0.90
CA LEU A 219 -27.07 0.79 1.86
C LEU A 219 -27.55 -0.54 1.34
N TYR A 220 -27.45 -1.58 2.16
CA TYR A 220 -28.04 -2.86 1.87
C TYR A 220 -29.43 -2.95 2.52
N PRO A 221 -30.49 -3.27 1.75
CA PRO A 221 -31.83 -3.38 2.31
C PRO A 221 -31.92 -4.53 3.30
N GLY A 222 -32.48 -4.27 4.49
CA GLY A 222 -32.63 -5.26 5.54
C GLY A 222 -33.17 -4.66 6.83
N PRO A 223 -33.42 -5.50 7.86
CA PRO A 223 -33.94 -5.06 9.14
C PRO A 223 -32.92 -4.26 9.98
N ARG A 224 -31.64 -4.23 9.58
CA ARG A 224 -30.56 -3.49 10.22
C ARG A 224 -29.94 -2.49 9.22
N PRO A 225 -29.42 -1.34 9.69
CA PRO A 225 -28.71 -0.40 8.83
C PRO A 225 -27.33 -0.96 8.46
N LEU A 226 -27.29 -1.83 7.46
CA LEU A 226 -26.06 -2.44 6.95
C LEU A 226 -25.55 -1.66 5.74
N LEU A 227 -24.29 -1.26 5.80
CA LEU A 227 -23.57 -0.58 4.73
C LEU A 227 -22.59 -1.57 4.11
N ARG A 228 -22.53 -1.60 2.79
CA ARG A 228 -21.39 -2.12 2.04
C ARG A 228 -20.46 -0.96 1.74
N LEU A 229 -19.30 -0.97 2.37
CA LEU A 229 -18.22 -0.02 2.11
C LEU A 229 -17.30 -0.60 1.06
N ARG A 230 -16.87 0.24 0.13
CA ARG A 230 -15.91 -0.09 -0.92
C ARG A 230 -14.70 0.83 -0.78
N ALA A 231 -13.54 0.22 -0.62
CA ALA A 231 -12.24 0.88 -0.66
C ALA A 231 -11.50 0.47 -1.93
N GLU A 232 -11.03 1.45 -2.68
CA GLU A 232 -10.20 1.26 -3.88
C GLU A 232 -8.93 2.06 -3.68
N LEU A 233 -7.77 1.40 -3.76
CA LEU A 233 -6.47 2.07 -3.65
C LEU A 233 -5.74 1.95 -4.99
N VAL A 234 -5.38 3.10 -5.55
CA VAL A 234 -4.88 3.21 -6.92
C VAL A 234 -3.58 3.99 -6.93
N ASN A 235 -2.53 3.43 -7.52
CA ASN A 235 -1.32 4.19 -7.82
C ASN A 235 -1.57 5.06 -9.07
N THR A 236 -1.45 6.38 -8.92
CA THR A 236 -1.66 7.39 -9.96
C THR A 236 -0.36 8.06 -10.39
N SER A 237 0.78 7.52 -9.97
CA SER A 237 2.10 7.99 -10.38
C SER A 237 2.29 7.87 -11.89
N GLY A 238 2.96 8.86 -12.48
CA GLY A 238 3.38 8.80 -13.87
C GLY A 238 4.49 7.76 -14.07
N TRP A 239 4.51 7.13 -15.24
CA TRP A 239 5.57 6.22 -15.67
C TRP A 239 5.87 6.43 -17.16
N PRO A 240 7.09 6.85 -17.53
CA PRO A 240 7.43 7.09 -18.92
C PRO A 240 7.64 5.75 -19.65
N PRO A 241 7.01 5.52 -20.82
CA PRO A 241 7.13 4.26 -21.58
C PRO A 241 8.58 3.90 -22.00
N LEU A 242 9.45 4.90 -22.17
CA LEU A 242 10.86 4.73 -22.54
C LEU A 242 11.72 4.14 -21.41
N ALA A 243 11.23 4.12 -20.15
CA ALA A 243 11.97 3.53 -19.04
C ALA A 243 12.15 2.01 -19.16
N ASP A 244 11.23 1.33 -19.87
CA ASP A 244 11.33 -0.11 -20.14
C ASP A 244 12.40 -0.42 -21.22
N GLU A 245 12.77 0.57 -22.03
CA GLU A 245 13.69 0.45 -23.18
C GLU A 245 15.09 1.00 -22.89
N ALA A 246 15.21 1.96 -21.97
CA ALA A 246 16.46 2.61 -21.60
C ALA A 246 17.29 1.75 -20.64
N GLY A 247 17.91 0.69 -21.18
CA GLY A 247 18.90 -0.14 -20.47
C GLY A 247 20.27 0.52 -20.25
N GLU A 248 20.47 1.80 -20.58
CA GLU A 248 21.81 2.39 -20.66
C GLU A 248 21.99 3.66 -19.83
N ARG A 249 23.01 3.61 -18.95
CA ARG A 249 23.47 4.62 -17.97
C ARG A 249 22.57 4.87 -16.74
N ILE A 250 22.43 3.84 -15.91
CA ILE A 250 21.96 3.99 -14.52
C ILE A 250 23.10 3.59 -13.56
N PRO A 251 23.36 4.35 -12.48
CA PRO A 251 24.35 3.97 -11.45
C PRO A 251 24.13 2.53 -10.92
N ALA A 252 25.21 1.92 -10.41
CA ALA A 252 25.19 0.53 -9.93
C ALA A 252 24.16 0.29 -8.80
N GLY A 253 23.71 -0.97 -8.65
CA GLY A 253 22.71 -1.41 -7.67
C GLY A 253 21.64 -2.36 -8.26
N TRP A 254 21.27 -3.42 -7.54
CA TRP A 254 20.38 -4.49 -8.04
C TRP A 254 18.95 -3.99 -8.40
N ALA A 255 18.43 -3.03 -7.62
CA ALA A 255 17.10 -2.45 -7.81
C ALA A 255 17.04 -1.41 -8.93
N ALA A 256 18.18 -0.92 -9.44
CA ALA A 256 18.21 0.15 -10.43
C ALA A 256 18.23 -0.36 -11.89
N ARG A 257 18.60 -1.63 -12.11
CA ARG A 257 18.92 -2.17 -13.45
C ARG A 257 17.75 -2.83 -14.17
N THR A 258 16.66 -3.16 -13.48
CA THR A 258 15.49 -3.81 -14.10
C THR A 258 14.35 -2.80 -14.24
N PRO A 259 13.52 -2.91 -15.31
CA PRO A 259 12.30 -2.09 -15.43
C PRO A 259 11.42 -2.17 -14.16
N ARG A 260 11.31 -3.36 -13.56
CA ARG A 260 10.58 -3.58 -12.31
C ARG A 260 11.17 -2.82 -11.13
N GLY A 261 12.49 -2.83 -10.97
CA GLY A 261 13.16 -2.10 -9.89
C GLY A 261 13.04 -0.58 -10.03
N GLN A 262 13.03 -0.07 -11.25
CA GLN A 262 12.70 1.33 -11.52
C GLN A 262 11.23 1.64 -11.20
N ALA A 263 10.29 0.75 -11.54
CA ALA A 263 8.87 0.92 -11.21
C ALA A 263 8.62 0.94 -9.69
N LEU A 264 9.40 0.17 -8.90
CA LEU A 264 9.31 0.16 -7.44
C LEU A 264 9.62 1.53 -6.81
N ARG A 265 10.42 2.38 -7.47
CA ARG A 265 10.70 3.75 -7.00
C ARG A 265 9.45 4.63 -6.96
N HIS A 266 8.47 4.31 -7.80
CA HIS A 266 7.20 5.02 -7.90
C HIS A 266 6.03 4.17 -7.40
N ALA A 267 6.32 3.09 -6.67
CA ALA A 267 5.32 2.16 -6.16
C ALA A 267 4.92 2.45 -4.71
N LEU A 268 3.75 1.94 -4.31
CA LEU A 268 3.36 1.81 -2.91
C LEU A 268 3.63 0.36 -2.50
N ILE A 269 4.41 0.14 -1.45
CA ILE A 269 4.85 -1.20 -1.03
C ILE A 269 4.16 -1.55 0.29
N GLY A 270 3.63 -2.78 0.40
CA GLY A 270 2.83 -3.18 1.57
C GLY A 270 1.60 -2.30 1.78
N ALA A 271 1.03 -1.77 0.70
CA ALA A 271 -0.06 -0.81 0.76
C ALA A 271 -1.33 -1.45 1.35
N HIS A 272 -1.89 -0.83 2.39
CA HIS A 272 -3.07 -1.32 3.09
C HIS A 272 -3.92 -0.18 3.65
N VAL A 273 -5.17 -0.51 3.98
CA VAL A 273 -6.15 0.43 4.52
C VAL A 273 -6.65 -0.08 5.86
N ILE A 274 -6.80 0.80 6.85
CA ILE A 274 -7.47 0.53 8.10
C ILE A 274 -8.67 1.46 8.17
N LEU A 275 -9.86 0.90 8.40
CA LEU A 275 -11.05 1.71 8.67
C LEU A 275 -11.44 1.53 10.14
N GLY A 276 -11.67 2.64 10.84
CA GLY A 276 -12.22 2.67 12.20
C GLY A 276 -13.52 3.46 12.21
N THR A 277 -14.46 3.10 13.08
CA THR A 277 -15.72 3.83 13.26
C THR A 277 -15.90 4.27 14.71
N ASP A 278 -16.39 5.49 14.92
CA ASP A 278 -16.72 6.01 16.26
C ASP A 278 -18.07 5.47 16.76
N GLN A 279 -18.96 5.11 15.83
CA GLN A 279 -20.28 4.55 16.07
C GLN A 279 -20.58 3.42 15.08
N GLY A 280 -20.89 2.23 15.60
CA GLY A 280 -21.21 1.06 14.80
C GLY A 280 -20.20 -0.07 14.95
N ARG A 281 -20.34 -1.09 14.10
CA ARG A 281 -19.51 -2.30 14.13
C ARG A 281 -19.29 -2.87 12.74
N PHE A 282 -18.05 -3.25 12.45
CA PHE A 282 -17.74 -4.02 11.26
C PHE A 282 -18.24 -5.46 11.42
N VAL A 283 -18.79 -6.00 10.33
CA VAL A 283 -19.28 -7.37 10.26
C VAL A 283 -18.21 -8.23 9.61
N SER A 284 -17.87 -9.34 10.27
CA SER A 284 -16.93 -10.33 9.74
C SER A 284 -17.44 -10.90 8.41
N LEU A 285 -16.56 -10.95 7.40
CA LEU A 285 -16.84 -11.67 6.15
C LEU A 285 -16.51 -13.16 6.24
N SER A 286 -15.63 -13.55 7.17
CA SER A 286 -15.18 -14.94 7.35
C SER A 286 -16.14 -15.76 8.20
N ALA A 287 -16.77 -15.12 9.19
CA ALA A 287 -17.76 -15.67 10.10
C ALA A 287 -18.97 -14.71 10.22
N PRO A 288 -19.71 -14.44 9.12
CA PRO A 288 -20.83 -13.51 9.15
C PRO A 288 -22.01 -14.07 9.97
N PRO A 289 -22.72 -13.23 10.74
CA PRO A 289 -23.98 -13.63 11.37
C PRO A 289 -25.03 -13.97 10.32
N ASP A 290 -26.00 -14.81 10.68
CA ASP A 290 -27.00 -15.39 9.74
C ASP A 290 -27.64 -14.35 8.81
N TRP A 291 -28.03 -13.20 9.36
CA TRP A 291 -28.69 -12.12 8.64
C TRP A 291 -27.80 -11.39 7.61
N ALA A 292 -26.47 -11.52 7.72
CA ALA A 292 -25.51 -10.88 6.83
C ALA A 292 -24.85 -11.86 5.85
N ARG A 293 -25.12 -13.17 5.96
CA ARG A 293 -24.43 -14.22 5.19
C ARG A 293 -24.49 -14.01 3.69
N GLU A 294 -25.65 -13.61 3.16
CA GLU A 294 -25.83 -13.36 1.72
C GLU A 294 -25.02 -12.13 1.28
N VAL A 295 -25.12 -11.03 2.03
CA VAL A 295 -24.41 -9.79 1.72
C VAL A 295 -22.89 -9.97 1.78
N ALA A 296 -22.41 -10.74 2.76
CA ALA A 296 -21.01 -11.05 2.93
C ALA A 296 -20.49 -11.93 1.77
N ARG A 297 -21.28 -12.90 1.31
CA ARG A 297 -20.96 -13.73 0.14
C ARG A 297 -20.83 -12.91 -1.14
N ASP A 298 -21.64 -11.87 -1.27
CA ASP A 298 -21.65 -10.98 -2.44
C ASP A 298 -20.55 -9.90 -2.41
N CYS A 299 -19.73 -9.83 -1.35
CA CYS A 299 -18.61 -8.90 -1.27
C CYS A 299 -17.45 -9.34 -2.17
N VAL A 300 -16.90 -8.40 -2.94
CA VAL A 300 -15.79 -8.66 -3.85
C VAL A 300 -14.50 -8.02 -3.33
N ASN A 301 -13.45 -8.83 -3.24
CA ASN A 301 -12.15 -8.44 -2.70
C ASN A 301 -11.03 -8.88 -3.65
N ASP A 302 -10.21 -7.94 -4.12
CA ASP A 302 -9.13 -8.15 -5.08
C ASP A 302 -7.82 -7.45 -4.66
N GLY A 303 -6.84 -8.28 -4.30
CA GLY A 303 -5.52 -7.86 -3.81
C GLY A 303 -5.53 -7.16 -2.44
N LEU A 304 -6.69 -7.06 -1.81
CA LEU A 304 -6.91 -6.61 -0.45
C LEU A 304 -8.01 -7.47 0.19
N TRP A 305 -7.84 -7.83 1.46
CA TRP A 305 -8.78 -8.66 2.22
C TRP A 305 -9.06 -8.04 3.59
N PRO A 306 -10.33 -7.79 3.94
CA PRO A 306 -10.70 -7.24 5.23
C PRO A 306 -10.65 -8.33 6.32
N ALA A 307 -10.09 -7.98 7.46
CA ALA A 307 -10.20 -8.71 8.71
C ALA A 307 -10.64 -7.75 9.82
N VAL A 308 -11.70 -8.11 10.54
CA VAL A 308 -12.19 -7.27 11.64
C VAL A 308 -11.22 -7.30 12.81
N VAL A 309 -11.10 -6.16 13.48
CA VAL A 309 -10.23 -5.98 14.65
C VAL A 309 -11.07 -5.44 15.80
N GLY A 310 -11.19 -6.26 16.83
CA GLY A 310 -11.88 -5.99 18.07
C GLY A 310 -11.07 -5.08 19.00
N GLY A 311 -11.78 -4.17 19.68
CA GLY A 311 -11.23 -3.47 20.84
C GLY A 311 -11.13 -4.36 22.08
N SER A 312 -10.60 -3.84 23.18
CA SER A 312 -10.48 -4.56 24.47
C SER A 312 -11.81 -5.06 25.04
N GLY A 313 -12.95 -4.58 24.52
CA GLY A 313 -14.31 -5.01 24.89
C GLY A 313 -14.99 -5.96 23.89
N GLY A 314 -14.29 -6.45 22.85
CA GLY A 314 -14.86 -7.37 21.86
C GLY A 314 -15.68 -6.70 20.74
N ASP A 315 -15.84 -5.37 20.77
CA ASP A 315 -16.51 -4.63 19.69
C ASP A 315 -15.57 -4.44 18.49
N HIS A 316 -15.94 -4.98 17.32
CA HIS A 316 -15.26 -4.84 16.03
C HIS A 316 -15.40 -3.43 15.45
N THR A 317 -14.80 -2.44 16.11
CA THR A 317 -14.86 -1.02 15.71
C THR A 317 -13.82 -0.64 14.65
N ALA A 318 -12.94 -1.57 14.28
CA ALA A 318 -12.00 -1.40 13.18
C ALA A 318 -11.97 -2.62 12.25
N VAL A 319 -11.51 -2.42 11.02
CA VAL A 319 -11.18 -3.46 10.05
C VAL A 319 -9.82 -3.15 9.42
N LEU A 320 -8.94 -4.14 9.38
CA LEU A 320 -7.68 -4.10 8.66
C LEU A 320 -7.89 -4.72 7.28
N ILE A 321 -7.73 -3.91 6.23
CA ILE A 321 -7.84 -4.32 4.84
C ILE A 321 -6.42 -4.54 4.31
N ALA A 322 -5.95 -5.78 4.36
CA ALA A 322 -4.55 -6.15 4.14
C ALA A 322 -4.30 -6.78 2.76
N PRO A 323 -3.10 -6.61 2.17
CA PRO A 323 -2.67 -7.25 0.92
C PRO A 323 -2.28 -8.73 1.11
N VAL A 324 -2.58 -9.29 2.27
CA VAL A 324 -2.47 -10.70 2.63
C VAL A 324 -3.72 -11.10 3.39
N ARG A 325 -4.14 -12.35 3.23
CA ARG A 325 -5.26 -12.87 4.01
C ARG A 325 -4.81 -13.09 5.45
N ILE A 326 -5.51 -12.44 6.36
CA ILE A 326 -5.35 -12.57 7.80
C ILE A 326 -6.70 -13.00 8.38
N PRO A 327 -6.72 -13.84 9.44
CA PRO A 327 -7.96 -14.15 10.14
C PRO A 327 -8.48 -12.90 10.85
N ASP A 328 -9.78 -12.91 11.19
CA ASP A 328 -10.35 -11.90 12.09
C ASP A 328 -9.72 -11.99 13.47
N ASP A 329 -9.58 -10.85 14.14
CA ASP A 329 -8.89 -10.71 15.43
C ASP A 329 -7.54 -11.43 15.49
N PRO A 330 -6.64 -11.19 14.52
CA PRO A 330 -5.36 -11.86 14.50
C PRO A 330 -4.51 -11.41 15.71
N ASP A 331 -3.66 -12.31 16.20
CA ASP A 331 -2.68 -11.94 17.22
C ASP A 331 -1.75 -10.87 16.65
N ARG A 332 -1.55 -9.79 17.41
CA ARG A 332 -0.68 -8.68 17.03
C ARG A 332 0.79 -9.10 16.94
N GLY A 333 1.17 -10.26 17.47
CA GLY A 333 2.56 -10.71 17.54
C GLY A 333 3.42 -9.81 18.45
N PRO A 334 4.72 -10.10 18.60
CA PRO A 334 5.62 -9.23 19.36
C PRO A 334 5.82 -7.89 18.65
N PRO A 335 5.98 -6.78 19.40
CA PRO A 335 6.27 -5.47 18.80
C PRO A 335 7.58 -5.50 18.00
N ILE A 336 7.59 -4.79 16.87
CA ILE A 336 8.78 -4.68 16.02
C ILE A 336 9.74 -3.65 16.65
N PRO A 337 11.02 -4.00 16.91
CA PRO A 337 12.00 -3.06 17.45
C PRO A 337 12.17 -1.82 16.56
N GLY A 338 12.30 -0.64 17.16
CA GLY A 338 12.67 0.60 16.45
C GLY A 338 11.52 1.44 15.87
N ARG A 339 10.25 1.04 16.05
CA ARG A 339 9.07 1.77 15.54
C ARG A 339 8.30 2.58 16.60
N ASP A 340 8.68 2.49 17.87
CA ASP A 340 8.24 3.45 18.89
C ASP A 340 8.88 4.80 18.57
N GLY A 341 8.06 5.84 18.39
CA GLY A 341 8.41 7.18 17.89
C GLY A 341 9.46 7.99 18.66
N THR A 342 10.33 7.37 19.46
CA THR A 342 11.60 7.96 19.82
C THR A 342 12.53 7.90 18.61
N VAL A 343 12.69 9.03 17.93
CA VAL A 343 13.92 9.32 17.19
C VAL A 343 15.07 9.13 18.17
N ARG A 344 15.66 7.94 18.21
CA ARG A 344 16.99 7.78 18.80
C ARG A 344 17.90 8.56 17.87
N ALA A 345 18.24 9.78 18.31
CA ALA A 345 19.49 10.39 17.91
C ALA A 345 20.58 9.34 18.15
N ALA A 346 21.01 8.68 17.08
CA ALA A 346 22.19 7.83 17.12
C ALA A 346 23.38 8.79 17.19
N SER A 347 23.82 9.03 18.42
CA SER A 347 25.14 9.54 18.76
C SER A 347 26.23 8.61 18.19
#